data_AF-U2H6A7-F1
#
_entry.id   AF-U2H6A7-F1
#
_cell.length_a   1.000
_cell.length_b   1.000
_cell.length_c   1.000
_cell.angle_alpha   90.00
_cell.angle_beta   90.00
_cell.angle_gamma   90.00
#
_symmetry.space_group_name_H-M   'P 1'
#
loop_
_entity.id
_entity.type
_entity.pdbx_description
1 polymer ?
#
loop_
_entity_poly.entity_id
_entity_poly.type
_entity_poly.pdbx_seq_one_letter_code
_entity_poly.pdbx_strand_id
1 'polypeptide(L)'
;MPSLQAYTFRMPAGFAGDLQRAEVATIEPQQIDPAAPPTVFGVAVKLVNGKIQPINNAADTAALVYGVNLRPYPIQGNGTDPLGTSTPPTSGVTDVLKRGYVNVALGGTTAATKGGTVYVRVAAAAAGKPLGGFEAAADGTNTVAMPASWYFTGPGDTYGITEIAVNI
;
A
#
# COMPACT_ATOMS: atom_id res chain seq x y z
N MET A 1 18.34 8.46 -7.31
CA MET A 1 17.41 9.48 -7.83
C MET A 1 17.21 9.20 -9.30
N PRO A 2 15.99 9.17 -9.86
CA PRO A 2 15.87 9.17 -11.30
C PRO A 2 16.59 10.42 -11.79
N SER A 3 17.58 10.24 -12.66
CA SER A 3 18.25 11.32 -13.36
C SER A 3 17.21 12.17 -14.11
N LEU A 4 17.59 13.36 -14.56
CA LEU A 4 16.78 14.19 -15.46
C LEU A 4 16.51 13.43 -16.77
N GLN A 5 15.54 12.53 -16.75
CA GLN A 5 15.20 11.64 -17.85
C GLN A 5 13.89 12.12 -18.44
N ALA A 6 13.93 12.54 -19.70
CA ALA A 6 12.73 12.90 -20.45
C ALA A 6 11.88 11.63 -20.67
N TYR A 7 10.65 11.64 -20.18
CA TYR A 7 9.70 10.57 -20.44
C TYR A 7 9.10 10.73 -21.84
N THR A 8 9.49 9.88 -22.77
CA THR A 8 9.08 9.96 -24.18
C THR A 8 7.78 9.21 -24.50
N PHE A 9 7.37 8.28 -23.64
CA PHE A 9 6.27 7.35 -23.95
C PHE A 9 5.15 7.30 -22.90
N ARG A 10 5.48 7.42 -21.60
CA ARG A 10 4.50 7.44 -20.51
C ARG A 10 5.09 8.08 -19.26
N MET A 11 4.31 8.91 -18.56
CA MET A 11 4.67 9.44 -17.24
C MET A 11 4.54 8.36 -16.16
N PRO A 12 5.40 8.35 -15.12
CA PRO A 12 5.26 7.44 -13.98
C PRO A 12 3.89 7.57 -13.32
N ALA A 13 3.37 6.47 -12.78
CA ALA A 13 2.04 6.42 -12.17
C ALA A 13 1.95 7.19 -10.83
N GLY A 14 3.09 7.47 -10.20
CA GLY A 14 3.19 8.16 -8.91
C GLY A 14 4.02 7.35 -7.92
N PHE A 15 3.70 7.45 -6.62
CA PHE A 15 4.41 6.71 -5.56
C PHE A 15 3.45 5.83 -4.77
N ALA A 16 3.99 4.79 -4.13
CA ALA A 16 3.23 3.95 -3.22
C ALA A 16 2.66 4.78 -2.04
N GLY A 17 1.39 4.60 -1.74
CA GLY A 17 0.66 5.34 -0.70
C GLY A 17 0.03 6.65 -1.18
N ASP A 18 0.16 7.01 -2.46
CA ASP A 18 -0.53 8.18 -3.02
C ASP A 18 -1.99 7.89 -3.30
N LEU A 19 -2.84 8.71 -2.70
CA LEU A 19 -4.28 8.69 -2.89
C LEU A 19 -4.65 9.14 -4.32
N GLN A 20 -5.55 8.40 -4.96
CA GLN A 20 -6.12 8.76 -6.25
C GLN A 20 -7.63 9.01 -6.09
N ARG A 21 -8.15 10.01 -6.81
CA ARG A 21 -9.57 10.42 -6.76
C ARG A 21 -10.04 10.69 -5.32
N ALA A 22 -9.38 11.64 -4.65
CA ALA A 22 -9.60 11.95 -3.24
C ALA A 22 -11.05 12.33 -2.90
N GLU A 23 -11.78 12.91 -3.85
CA GLU A 23 -13.19 13.32 -3.72
C GLU A 23 -14.17 12.19 -3.39
N VAL A 24 -13.83 10.93 -3.74
CA VAL A 24 -14.65 9.74 -3.44
C VAL A 24 -14.01 8.83 -2.39
N ALA A 25 -12.94 9.28 -1.75
CA ALA A 25 -12.20 8.49 -0.78
C ALA A 25 -12.78 8.59 0.63
N THR A 26 -12.75 7.47 1.36
CA THR A 26 -13.01 7.42 2.80
C THR A 26 -11.71 7.10 3.50
N ILE A 27 -11.22 8.07 4.27
CA ILE A 27 -9.93 8.01 4.97
C ILE A 27 -10.19 8.25 6.45
N GLU A 28 -9.55 7.45 7.29
CA GLU A 28 -9.67 7.57 8.73
C GLU A 28 -8.28 7.78 9.35
N PRO A 29 -8.11 8.82 10.19
CA PRO A 29 -6.92 8.98 10.99
C PRO A 29 -6.91 7.92 12.10
N GLN A 30 -5.79 7.24 12.29
CA GLN A 30 -5.63 6.18 13.28
C GLN A 30 -4.30 6.29 14.01
N GLN A 31 -4.28 5.90 15.28
CA GLN A 31 -3.08 5.93 16.09
C GLN A 31 -2.17 4.73 15.75
N ILE A 32 -0.89 5.00 15.50
CA ILE A 32 0.13 3.97 15.26
C ILE A 32 0.53 3.32 16.58
N ASP A 33 0.73 2.00 16.56
CA ASP A 33 1.41 1.31 17.64
C ASP A 33 2.93 1.53 17.56
N PRO A 34 3.55 2.27 18.49
CA PRO A 34 4.99 2.49 18.47
C PRO A 34 5.82 1.23 18.69
N ALA A 35 5.23 0.14 19.21
CA ALA A 35 5.93 -1.13 19.36
C ALA A 35 6.05 -1.92 18.04
N ALA A 36 5.17 -1.65 17.08
CA ALA A 36 5.16 -2.29 15.77
C ALA A 36 4.65 -1.31 14.70
N PRO A 37 5.44 -0.29 14.32
CA PRO A 37 5.01 0.69 13.32
C PRO A 37 5.14 0.12 11.89
N PRO A 38 4.27 0.55 10.95
CA PRO A 38 4.46 0.28 9.53
C PRO A 38 5.76 0.91 9.00
N THR A 39 6.48 0.20 8.14
CA THR A 39 7.80 0.62 7.66
C THR A 39 7.80 1.22 6.24
N VAL A 40 6.71 1.04 5.50
CA VAL A 40 6.55 1.51 4.11
C VAL A 40 5.12 2.05 3.94
N PHE A 41 4.92 3.05 3.08
CA PHE A 41 3.59 3.55 2.70
C PHE A 41 2.95 2.69 1.62
N GLY A 42 1.62 2.74 1.50
CA GLY A 42 0.89 1.99 0.46
C GLY A 42 0.91 0.49 0.70
N VAL A 43 0.89 0.05 1.95
CA VAL A 43 0.76 -1.34 2.37
C VAL A 43 -0.52 -1.54 3.19
N ALA A 44 -1.05 -2.76 3.18
CA ALA A 44 -2.14 -3.15 4.05
C ALA A 44 -1.70 -3.08 5.52
N VAL A 45 -2.61 -2.59 6.36
CA VAL A 45 -2.42 -2.51 7.82
C VAL A 45 -3.60 -3.13 8.55
N LYS A 46 -3.41 -3.51 9.81
CA LYS A 46 -4.43 -4.08 10.69
C LYS A 46 -4.62 -3.22 11.94
N LEU A 47 -5.78 -3.36 12.57
CA LEU A 47 -6.09 -2.71 13.84
C LEU A 47 -5.95 -3.74 14.97
N VAL A 48 -5.07 -3.47 15.93
CA VAL A 48 -4.82 -4.31 17.11
C VAL A 48 -4.95 -3.43 18.35
N ASN A 49 -5.88 -3.78 19.25
CA ASN A 49 -6.14 -3.04 20.49
C ASN A 49 -6.36 -1.52 20.27
N GLY A 50 -7.06 -1.17 19.18
CA GLY A 50 -7.34 0.23 18.82
C GLY A 50 -6.15 1.00 18.22
N LYS A 51 -5.05 0.33 17.89
CA LYS A 51 -3.88 0.92 17.24
C LYS A 51 -3.54 0.21 15.94
N ILE A 52 -2.96 0.95 15.00
CA ILE A 52 -2.53 0.42 13.72
C ILE A 52 -1.18 -0.27 13.85
N GLN A 53 -1.13 -1.49 13.32
CA GLN A 53 0.07 -2.29 13.15
C GLN A 53 0.19 -2.73 11.68
N PRO A 54 1.40 -2.98 11.17
CA PRO A 54 1.56 -3.63 9.87
C PRO A 54 0.99 -5.05 9.92
N ILE A 55 0.62 -5.57 8.76
CA ILE A 55 0.47 -7.02 8.59
C ILE A 55 1.84 -7.64 8.88
N ASN A 56 1.90 -8.59 9.82
CA ASN A 56 3.16 -9.11 10.33
C ASN A 56 3.10 -10.55 10.87
N ASN A 57 1.96 -11.21 10.73
CA ASN A 57 1.75 -12.58 11.21
C ASN A 57 1.21 -13.45 10.06
N ALA A 58 1.77 -14.65 9.90
CA ALA A 58 1.34 -15.61 8.88
C ALA A 58 -0.12 -16.06 9.06
N ALA A 59 -0.68 -15.92 10.27
CA ALA A 59 -2.10 -16.18 10.54
C ALA A 59 -3.00 -14.98 10.23
N ASP A 60 -2.45 -13.84 9.81
CA ASP A 60 -3.25 -12.69 9.43
C ASP A 60 -4.13 -13.06 8.21
N THR A 61 -5.43 -12.77 8.29
CA THR A 61 -6.39 -13.05 7.22
C THR A 61 -6.86 -11.77 6.56
N ALA A 62 -7.48 -11.87 5.37
CA ALA A 62 -8.06 -10.71 4.68
C ALA A 62 -9.08 -9.94 5.55
N ALA A 63 -9.76 -10.60 6.48
CA ALA A 63 -10.71 -9.97 7.40
C ALA A 63 -10.05 -9.08 8.47
N LEU A 64 -8.75 -9.29 8.76
CA LEU A 64 -7.99 -8.45 9.71
C LEU A 64 -7.42 -7.19 9.05
N VAL A 65 -7.43 -7.12 7.71
CA VAL A 65 -6.97 -5.94 6.99
C VAL A 65 -7.94 -4.80 7.25
N TYR A 66 -7.45 -3.77 7.94
CA TYR A 66 -8.22 -2.57 8.24
C TYR A 66 -8.33 -1.65 7.02
N GLY A 67 -7.26 -1.54 6.25
CA GLY A 67 -7.17 -0.64 5.10
C GLY A 67 -5.72 -0.50 4.62
N VAL A 68 -5.46 0.54 3.83
CA VAL A 68 -4.11 0.83 3.28
C VAL A 68 -3.57 2.10 3.91
N ASN A 69 -2.34 2.06 4.44
CA ASN A 69 -1.73 3.28 4.98
C ASN A 69 -1.37 4.24 3.84
N LEU A 70 -1.78 5.49 3.99
CA LEU A 70 -1.53 6.54 3.01
C LEU A 70 -0.30 7.35 3.42
N ARG A 71 0.31 7.99 2.42
CA ARG A 71 1.24 9.09 2.67
C ARG A 71 0.42 10.37 2.84
N PRO A 72 0.24 10.88 4.07
CA PRO A 72 -0.56 12.08 4.26
C PRO A 72 0.15 13.26 3.61
N TYR A 73 -0.61 14.20 3.08
CA TYR A 73 -0.07 15.53 2.79
C TYR A 73 -1.09 16.58 3.24
N PRO A 74 -0.70 17.52 4.11
CA PRO A 74 0.62 17.71 4.74
C PRO A 74 0.85 16.81 5.98
N ILE A 75 2.10 16.43 6.25
CA ILE A 75 2.53 15.82 7.53
C ILE A 75 3.27 16.85 8.40
N GLN A 76 3.23 16.69 9.72
CA GLN A 76 4.11 17.39 10.67
C GLN A 76 5.55 16.81 10.67
N GLY A 77 6.11 16.58 9.47
CA GLY A 77 7.47 16.12 9.27
C GLY A 77 8.44 17.28 9.01
N ASN A 78 9.73 16.98 8.88
CA ASN A 78 10.66 17.92 8.26
C ASN A 78 10.29 18.02 6.77
N GLY A 79 10.19 19.22 6.20
CA GLY A 79 9.81 19.44 4.79
C GLY A 79 10.83 18.92 3.76
N THR A 80 11.56 17.85 4.08
CA THR A 80 12.69 17.24 3.36
C THR A 80 12.46 15.77 3.04
N ASP A 81 11.24 15.25 3.22
CA ASP A 81 10.94 13.85 2.94
C ASP A 81 11.24 13.51 1.46
N PRO A 82 12.11 12.51 1.20
CA PRO A 82 12.48 12.16 -0.14
C PRO A 82 11.30 11.52 -0.88
N LEU A 83 11.07 11.98 -2.11
CA LEU A 83 9.98 11.50 -2.92
C LEU A 83 10.20 10.02 -3.31
N GLY A 84 9.26 9.16 -2.93
CA GLY A 84 9.26 7.73 -3.24
C GLY A 84 10.09 6.83 -2.30
N THR A 85 10.84 7.41 -1.35
CA THR A 85 11.57 6.64 -0.32
C THR A 85 11.24 7.07 1.11
N SER A 86 10.27 7.97 1.28
CA SER A 86 9.75 8.34 2.60
C SER A 86 9.06 7.14 3.27
N THR A 87 9.16 7.09 4.59
CA THR A 87 8.62 6.01 5.43
C THR A 87 7.58 6.56 6.40
N PRO A 88 6.55 5.78 6.78
CA PRO A 88 5.59 6.21 7.79
C PRO A 88 6.26 6.63 9.11
N PRO A 89 5.67 7.58 9.86
CA PRO A 89 6.16 7.90 11.19
C PRO A 89 6.07 6.67 12.10
N THR A 90 7.00 6.56 13.04
CA THR A 90 7.06 5.40 13.97
C THR A 90 6.08 5.53 15.14
N SER A 91 5.44 6.68 15.32
CA SER A 91 4.45 6.95 16.36
C SER A 91 3.53 8.10 15.94
N GLY A 92 2.45 8.32 16.71
CA GLY A 92 1.47 9.36 16.42
C GLY A 92 0.32 8.83 15.57
N VAL A 93 -0.18 9.67 14.66
CA VAL A 93 -1.36 9.37 13.84
C VAL A 93 -0.93 9.13 12.39
N THR A 94 -1.56 8.17 11.73
CA THR A 94 -1.44 7.93 10.29
C THR A 94 -2.82 7.88 9.64
N ASP A 95 -2.88 8.23 8.37
CA ASP A 95 -4.10 8.15 7.58
C ASP A 95 -4.23 6.77 6.95
N VAL A 96 -5.40 6.16 7.10
CA VAL A 96 -5.69 4.85 6.53
C VAL A 96 -6.87 4.95 5.56
N LEU A 97 -6.64 4.53 4.32
CA LEU A 97 -7.68 4.40 3.32
C LEU A 97 -8.60 3.22 3.65
N LYS A 98 -9.88 3.52 3.86
CA LYS A 98 -10.94 2.52 4.03
C LYS A 98 -11.64 2.19 2.72
N ARG A 99 -11.78 3.19 1.85
CA ARG A 99 -12.42 3.05 0.53
C ARG A 99 -11.86 4.09 -0.44
N GLY A 100 -11.55 3.71 -1.67
CA GLY A 100 -11.07 4.64 -2.69
C GLY A 100 -10.07 3.99 -3.65
N TYR A 101 -9.22 4.82 -4.26
CA TYR A 101 -8.17 4.37 -5.17
C TYR A 101 -6.81 4.80 -4.62
N VAL A 102 -5.81 3.94 -4.71
CA VAL A 102 -4.46 4.21 -4.19
C VAL A 102 -3.40 3.57 -5.06
N ASN A 103 -2.29 4.29 -5.24
CA ASN A 103 -1.09 3.76 -5.87
C ASN A 103 -0.32 2.89 -4.88
N VAL A 104 0.10 1.72 -5.34
CA VAL A 104 0.83 0.73 -4.55
C VAL A 104 2.00 0.16 -5.33
N ALA A 105 3.01 -0.31 -4.62
CA ALA A 105 4.08 -1.09 -5.23
C ALA A 105 3.56 -2.51 -5.50
N LEU A 106 3.68 -2.97 -6.74
CA LEU A 106 3.36 -4.33 -7.14
C LEU A 106 4.54 -5.25 -6.80
N GLY A 107 4.31 -6.17 -5.87
CA GLY A 107 5.24 -7.23 -5.53
C GLY A 107 5.17 -8.40 -6.51
N GLY A 108 6.26 -9.16 -6.58
CA GLY A 108 6.35 -10.37 -7.41
C GLY A 108 6.59 -10.09 -8.89
N THR A 109 6.43 -11.13 -9.71
CA THR A 109 6.72 -11.11 -11.15
C THR A 109 5.46 -11.11 -12.01
N THR A 110 4.30 -11.43 -11.43
CA THR A 110 3.03 -11.45 -12.15
C THR A 110 2.54 -10.04 -12.38
N ALA A 111 2.29 -9.70 -13.64
CA ALA A 111 1.71 -8.40 -13.99
C ALA A 111 0.27 -8.29 -13.48
N ALA A 112 -0.05 -7.15 -12.87
CA ALA A 112 -1.41 -6.81 -12.52
C ALA A 112 -2.28 -6.67 -13.79
N THR A 113 -3.49 -7.23 -13.73
CA THR A 113 -4.50 -7.12 -14.79
C THR A 113 -5.66 -6.26 -14.29
N LYS A 114 -6.29 -5.50 -15.19
CA LYS A 114 -7.46 -4.71 -14.83
C LYS A 114 -8.60 -5.62 -14.36
N GLY A 115 -9.16 -5.34 -13.18
CA GLY A 115 -10.15 -6.20 -12.52
C GLY A 115 -9.56 -7.44 -11.86
N GLY A 116 -8.23 -7.60 -11.86
CA GLY A 116 -7.56 -8.74 -11.25
C GLY A 116 -7.62 -8.71 -9.72
N THR A 117 -7.65 -9.91 -9.13
CA THR A 117 -7.64 -10.10 -7.67
C THR A 117 -6.38 -9.51 -7.04
N VAL A 118 -6.57 -8.79 -5.95
CA VAL A 118 -5.47 -8.27 -5.12
C VAL A 118 -5.13 -9.28 -4.03
N TYR A 119 -3.84 -9.63 -3.91
CA TYR A 119 -3.34 -10.47 -2.84
C TYR A 119 -2.48 -9.63 -1.89
N VAL A 120 -2.63 -9.83 -0.58
CA VAL A 120 -1.82 -9.17 0.45
C VAL A 120 -0.83 -10.17 1.02
N ARG A 121 0.45 -9.80 1.10
CA ARG A 121 1.48 -10.64 1.72
C ARG A 121 1.39 -10.63 3.25
N VAL A 122 1.29 -11.81 3.84
CA VAL A 122 1.17 -12.03 5.29
C VAL A 122 2.36 -12.75 5.91
N ALA A 123 3.18 -13.44 5.10
CA ALA A 123 4.38 -14.14 5.54
C ALA A 123 5.52 -14.07 4.53
N ALA A 124 6.70 -14.59 4.92
CA ALA A 124 7.89 -14.70 4.07
C ALA A 124 8.22 -13.38 3.33
N ALA A 125 8.47 -12.32 4.09
CA ALA A 125 8.91 -11.05 3.53
C ALA A 125 10.18 -11.22 2.70
N ALA A 126 10.26 -10.54 1.56
CA ALA A 126 11.43 -10.55 0.69
C ALA A 126 11.66 -9.16 0.07
N ALA A 127 12.80 -8.98 -0.60
CA ALA A 127 13.07 -7.75 -1.34
C ALA A 127 11.98 -7.48 -2.38
N GLY A 128 11.37 -6.29 -2.35
CA GLY A 128 10.23 -5.94 -3.20
C GLY A 128 8.91 -6.63 -2.82
N LYS A 129 8.88 -7.42 -1.74
CA LYS A 129 7.69 -8.08 -1.20
C LYS A 129 7.60 -7.86 0.32
N PRO A 130 7.38 -6.62 0.79
CA PRO A 130 7.19 -6.36 2.21
C PRO A 130 5.90 -7.04 2.70
N LEU A 131 5.83 -7.32 4.01
CA LEU A 131 4.55 -7.71 4.63
C LEU A 131 3.54 -6.57 4.51
N GLY A 132 2.28 -6.91 4.23
CA GLY A 132 1.24 -5.96 3.85
C GLY A 132 1.36 -5.48 2.39
N GLY A 133 2.41 -5.85 1.66
CA GLY A 133 2.55 -5.53 0.24
C GLY A 133 1.52 -6.24 -0.63
N PHE A 134 1.31 -5.72 -1.84
CA PHE A 134 0.29 -6.21 -2.77
C PHE A 134 0.90 -7.01 -3.93
N GLU A 135 0.26 -8.12 -4.28
CA GLU A 135 0.68 -9.01 -5.37
C GLU A 135 -0.51 -9.34 -6.28
N ALA A 136 -0.22 -9.60 -7.57
CA ALA A 136 -1.23 -9.96 -8.58
C ALA A 136 -1.44 -11.47 -8.71
N ALA A 137 -0.77 -12.28 -7.90
CA ALA A 137 -0.96 -13.72 -7.83
C ALA A 137 -0.77 -14.23 -6.40
N ALA A 138 -1.39 -15.36 -6.10
CA ALA A 138 -1.16 -16.07 -4.85
C ALA A 138 0.26 -16.64 -4.80
N ASP A 139 0.88 -16.59 -3.62
CA ASP A 139 2.14 -17.26 -3.27
C ASP A 139 1.91 -18.21 -2.10
N GLY A 140 1.20 -19.32 -2.36
CA GLY A 140 0.88 -20.34 -1.37
C GLY A 140 0.20 -19.75 -0.13
N THR A 141 0.75 -20.06 1.05
CA THR A 141 0.28 -19.55 2.35
C THR A 141 0.87 -18.18 2.72
N ASN A 142 1.72 -17.60 1.87
CA ASN A 142 2.37 -16.33 2.16
C ASN A 142 1.50 -15.13 1.82
N THR A 143 0.42 -15.34 1.08
CA THR A 143 -0.50 -14.29 0.64
C THR A 143 -1.95 -14.66 0.91
N VAL A 144 -2.77 -13.66 1.23
CA VAL A 144 -4.22 -13.80 1.35
C VAL A 144 -4.91 -13.05 0.23
N ALA A 145 -5.95 -13.64 -0.35
CA ALA A 145 -6.77 -12.97 -1.36
C ALA A 145 -7.70 -11.96 -0.69
N MET A 146 -7.69 -10.73 -1.19
CA MET A 146 -8.64 -9.70 -0.76
C MET A 146 -10.02 -9.94 -1.37
N PRO A 147 -11.10 -9.44 -0.74
CA PRO A 147 -12.45 -9.56 -1.29
C PRO A 147 -12.56 -8.91 -2.67
N ALA A 148 -13.59 -9.29 -3.45
CA ALA A 148 -13.80 -8.81 -4.82
C ALA A 148 -14.02 -7.29 -4.94
N SER A 149 -14.32 -6.60 -3.83
CA SER A 149 -14.37 -5.14 -3.74
C SER A 149 -12.97 -4.49 -3.82
N TRP A 150 -11.91 -5.30 -3.91
CA TRP A 150 -10.53 -4.89 -4.17
C TRP A 150 -10.09 -5.43 -5.52
N TYR A 151 -9.59 -4.55 -6.38
CA TYR A 151 -9.12 -4.95 -7.70
C TYR A 151 -8.05 -3.99 -8.23
N PHE A 152 -7.15 -4.51 -9.07
CA PHE A 152 -6.22 -3.67 -9.81
C PHE A 152 -6.94 -2.90 -10.92
N THR A 153 -6.59 -1.62 -11.12
CA THR A 153 -7.17 -0.80 -12.20
C THR A 153 -6.40 -0.92 -13.51
N GLY A 154 -5.20 -1.50 -13.48
CA GLY A 154 -4.36 -1.74 -14.64
C GLY A 154 -3.01 -2.38 -14.29
N PRO A 155 -2.13 -2.55 -15.31
CA PRO A 155 -0.77 -3.04 -15.11
C PRO A 155 0.11 -1.97 -14.44
N GLY A 156 1.15 -2.43 -13.75
CA GLY A 156 2.17 -1.56 -13.20
C GLY A 156 2.98 -0.83 -14.27
N ASP A 157 3.54 0.32 -13.91
CA ASP A 157 4.49 1.05 -14.73
C ASP A 157 5.91 0.44 -14.66
N THR A 158 6.87 1.07 -15.34
CA THR A 158 8.28 0.63 -15.35
C THR A 158 8.95 0.67 -13.97
N TYR A 159 8.37 1.40 -13.01
CA TYR A 159 8.85 1.47 -11.63
C TYR A 159 8.12 0.50 -10.70
N GLY A 160 7.23 -0.33 -11.24
CA GLY A 160 6.46 -1.31 -10.48
C GLY A 160 5.33 -0.70 -9.67
N ILE A 161 4.88 0.53 -10.01
CA ILE A 161 3.73 1.17 -9.35
C ILE A 161 2.47 0.87 -10.14
N THR A 162 1.43 0.43 -9.45
CA THR A 162 0.09 0.21 -10.00
C THR A 162 -0.97 0.81 -9.08
N GLU A 163 -2.17 1.04 -9.59
CA GLU A 163 -3.31 1.50 -8.80
C GLU A 163 -4.23 0.33 -8.44
N ILE A 164 -4.68 0.31 -7.19
CA ILE A 164 -5.73 -0.57 -6.71
C ILE A 164 -6.97 0.22 -6.29
N ALA A 165 -8.13 -0.35 -6.56
CA ALA A 165 -9.38 0.02 -5.94
C ALA A 165 -9.53 -0.72 -4.61
N VAL A 166 -9.94 -0.01 -3.57
CA VAL A 166 -10.11 -0.51 -2.20
C VAL A 166 -11.57 -0.31 -1.82
N ASN A 167 -12.28 -1.41 -1.53
CA ASN A 167 -13.68 -1.41 -1.12
C ASN A 167 -14.63 -0.59 -2.03
N ILE A 168 -14.41 -0.67 -3.35
CA ILE A 168 -15.25 -0.02 -4.38
C ILE A 168 -16.34 -0.95 -4.87
#